data_AF-A0A9P5LMP6-F1
#
_entry.id   AF-A0A9P5LMP6-F1
#
_cell.length_a   1.000
_cell.length_b   1.000
_cell.length_c   1.000
_cell.angle_alpha   90.00
_cell.angle_beta   90.00
_cell.angle_gamma   90.00
#
_symmetry.space_group_name_H-M   'P 1'
#
loop_
_entity.id
_entity.type
_entity.pdbx_description
1 polymer ?
#
loop_
_entity_poly.entity_id
_entity_poly.type
_entity_poly.pdbx_seq_one_letter_code
_entity_poly.pdbx_strand_id
1 'polypeptide(L)'
;MGMSHQYVSFGGYNDDESLKVLTKAADLGITLWDTSDIYGPFTNEQLIGRWFKETGRRDKIFLATKFGNRHVDGKSEIIRTPEYVKYALNQSLERLGTDRVELYYQHRVDSKTPIEKTVQAMAELKSEGKIKYLGLSECSAQTLRRAHAIHPIAAAQMEFSPFALDIESDQTNFLASARELGVKIVAYSPLGRGFLTGSIKSRDDFDKKDNRLNHPRFAAENFDENLKLVEILESLAKEKNTTISQLTLAWVLAQGDG
;
A
#
# COMPACT_ATOMS: atom_id res chain seq x y z
N MET A 1 5.93 5.20 3.08
CA MET A 1 6.33 4.83 1.71
C MET A 1 7.26 3.65 1.78
N GLY A 2 7.17 2.68 0.86
CA GLY A 2 8.16 1.60 0.77
C GLY A 2 9.36 2.01 -0.08
N MET A 3 10.55 2.07 0.52
CA MET A 3 11.82 2.41 -0.14
C MET A 3 12.71 1.19 -0.38
N SER A 4 12.41 0.06 0.26
CA SER A 4 13.28 -1.12 0.31
C SER A 4 12.62 -2.43 -0.15
N HIS A 5 11.49 -2.38 -0.87
CA HIS A 5 10.70 -3.58 -1.18
C HIS A 5 10.25 -3.72 -2.64
N GLN A 6 10.15 -4.97 -3.11
CA GLN A 6 9.57 -5.48 -4.37
C GLN A 6 10.16 -5.08 -5.72
N TYR A 7 10.64 -3.85 -5.91
CA TYR A 7 11.04 -3.35 -7.25
C TYR A 7 12.53 -3.05 -7.40
N VAL A 8 13.31 -3.38 -6.38
CA VAL A 8 14.77 -3.39 -6.44
C VAL A 8 15.23 -4.81 -6.13
N SER A 9 16.24 -5.30 -6.87
CA SER A 9 16.98 -6.49 -6.47
C SER A 9 17.51 -6.28 -5.04
N PHE A 10 17.63 -7.34 -4.24
CA PHE A 10 18.16 -7.26 -2.88
C PHE A 10 19.47 -6.43 -2.85
N GLY A 11 19.46 -5.32 -2.11
CA GLY A 11 20.61 -4.39 -2.01
C GLY A 11 20.60 -3.19 -2.98
N GLY A 12 19.57 -3.04 -3.82
CA GLY A 12 19.48 -1.95 -4.80
C GLY A 12 18.92 -0.61 -4.28
N TYR A 13 18.81 -0.43 -2.97
CA TYR A 13 18.35 0.83 -2.35
C TYR A 13 19.48 1.49 -1.58
N ASN A 14 19.52 2.82 -1.63
CA ASN A 14 20.47 3.64 -0.88
C ASN A 14 19.68 4.42 0.17
N ASP A 15 19.98 4.20 1.45
CA ASP A 15 19.28 4.82 2.56
C ASP A 15 19.45 6.35 2.56
N ASP A 16 20.63 6.87 2.20
CA ASP A 16 20.86 8.32 2.17
C ASP A 16 20.03 8.98 1.07
N GLU A 17 19.91 8.36 -0.10
CA GLU A 17 18.99 8.83 -1.15
C GLU A 17 17.53 8.69 -0.72
N SER A 18 17.19 7.62 -0.02
CA SER A 18 15.83 7.41 0.49
C SER A 18 15.44 8.48 1.52
N LEU A 19 16.36 8.87 2.40
CA LEU A 19 16.16 9.97 3.36
C LEU A 19 15.98 11.31 2.65
N LYS A 20 16.73 11.58 1.57
CA LYS A 20 16.52 12.79 0.73
C LYS A 20 15.13 12.80 0.10
N VAL A 21 14.66 11.66 -0.40
CA VAL A 21 13.29 11.52 -0.95
C VAL A 21 12.24 11.77 0.12
N LEU A 22 12.38 11.18 1.31
CA LEU A 22 11.47 11.41 2.44
C LEU A 22 11.42 12.89 2.85
N THR A 23 12.57 13.55 2.95
CA THR A 23 12.65 14.99 3.23
C THR A 23 11.95 15.80 2.15
N LYS A 24 12.24 15.52 0.87
CA LYS A 24 11.60 16.24 -0.25
C LYS A 24 10.09 16.04 -0.28
N ALA A 25 9.60 14.83 0.00
CA ALA A 25 8.18 14.54 0.08
C ALA A 25 7.51 15.36 1.21
N ALA A 26 8.13 15.40 2.40
CA ALA A 26 7.64 16.22 3.51
C ALA A 26 7.65 17.73 3.19
N ASP A 27 8.67 18.22 2.48
CA ASP A 27 8.78 19.62 2.06
C ASP A 27 7.72 20.02 1.02
N LEU A 28 7.31 19.06 0.18
CA LEU A 28 6.21 19.22 -0.77
C LEU A 28 4.82 19.06 -0.13
N GLY A 29 4.74 18.83 1.18
CA GLY A 29 3.47 18.66 1.90
C GLY A 29 2.84 17.26 1.75
N ILE A 30 3.60 16.25 1.32
CA ILE A 30 3.12 14.87 1.26
C ILE A 30 3.19 14.28 2.67
N THR A 31 2.04 14.22 3.35
CA THR A 31 1.94 13.87 4.77
C THR A 31 1.54 12.43 5.02
N LEU A 32 0.80 11.77 4.12
CA LEU A 32 0.41 10.36 4.26
C LEU A 32 1.58 9.44 3.89
N TRP A 33 2.21 8.82 4.87
CA TRP A 33 3.33 7.90 4.67
C TRP A 33 2.92 6.47 5.00
N ASP A 34 2.88 5.61 3.99
CA ASP A 34 2.43 4.22 4.12
C ASP A 34 3.60 3.20 4.10
N THR A 35 3.83 2.48 5.19
CA THR A 35 4.89 1.45 5.35
C THR A 35 4.29 0.10 5.77
N SER A 36 5.10 -0.92 6.02
CA SER A 36 4.72 -2.21 6.62
C SER A 36 5.94 -2.88 7.25
N ASP A 37 5.70 -3.70 8.27
CA ASP A 37 6.69 -4.61 8.86
C ASP A 37 7.38 -5.54 7.84
N ILE A 38 6.71 -5.93 6.74
CA ILE A 38 7.27 -6.80 5.70
C ILE A 38 8.19 -6.09 4.70
N TYR A 39 8.26 -4.76 4.71
CA TYR A 39 9.08 -4.01 3.74
C TYR A 39 10.57 -4.05 4.12
N GLY A 40 11.39 -4.56 3.21
CA GLY A 40 12.83 -4.72 3.42
C GLY A 40 13.23 -5.82 4.42
N PRO A 41 12.30 -6.72 4.78
CA PRO A 41 11.62 -6.77 6.09
C PRO A 41 12.17 -5.87 7.20
N PHE A 42 11.27 -5.18 7.91
CA PHE A 42 11.51 -4.33 9.08
C PHE A 42 12.38 -3.07 8.83
N THR A 43 13.29 -3.10 7.86
CA THR A 43 14.26 -2.03 7.59
C THR A 43 13.62 -0.74 7.11
N ASN A 44 12.48 -0.82 6.40
CA ASN A 44 11.78 0.39 5.95
C ASN A 44 11.22 1.21 7.13
N GLU A 45 10.73 0.53 8.17
CA GLU A 45 10.27 1.20 9.38
C GLU A 45 11.44 1.82 10.16
N GLN A 46 12.59 1.13 10.21
CA GLN A 46 13.81 1.67 10.82
C GLN A 46 14.31 2.91 10.07
N LEU A 47 14.27 2.92 8.73
CA LEU A 47 14.65 4.06 7.90
C LEU A 47 13.74 5.28 8.18
N ILE A 48 12.43 5.06 8.25
CA ILE A 48 11.47 6.13 8.60
C ILE A 48 11.72 6.61 10.04
N GLY A 49 11.97 5.71 10.99
CA GLY A 49 12.30 6.06 12.37
C GLY A 49 13.58 6.89 12.50
N ARG A 50 14.61 6.54 11.72
CA ARG A 50 15.84 7.34 11.57
C ARG A 50 15.51 8.74 11.06
N TRP A 51 14.69 8.86 10.01
CA TRP A 51 14.26 10.16 9.49
C TRP A 51 13.52 11.01 10.55
N PHE A 52 12.64 10.40 11.35
CA PHE A 52 11.97 11.11 12.45
C PHE A 52 12.96 11.62 13.48
N LYS A 53 13.93 10.79 13.88
CA LYS A 53 14.96 11.16 14.85
C LYS A 53 15.84 12.30 14.34
N GLU A 54 16.25 12.26 13.07
CA GLU A 54 17.14 13.25 12.46
C GLU A 54 16.44 14.60 12.21
N THR A 55 15.15 14.59 11.87
CA THR A 55 14.43 15.81 11.47
C THR A 55 13.52 16.39 12.54
N GLY A 56 13.10 15.60 13.53
CA GLY A 56 12.10 15.98 14.52
C GLY A 56 10.69 16.19 13.94
N ARG A 57 10.41 15.73 12.70
CA ARG A 57 9.16 16.02 11.98
C ARG A 57 8.10 14.92 12.10
N ARG A 58 8.17 14.04 13.11
CA ARG A 58 7.19 12.94 13.33
C ARG A 58 5.74 13.44 13.31
N ASP A 59 5.45 14.55 14.00
CA ASP A 59 4.09 15.10 14.11
C ASP A 59 3.57 15.76 12.83
N LYS A 60 4.42 15.96 11.81
CA LYS A 60 4.01 16.47 10.50
C LYS A 60 3.53 15.36 9.57
N ILE A 61 3.75 14.10 9.95
CA ILE A 61 3.49 12.94 9.10
C ILE A 61 2.29 12.17 9.63
N PHE A 62 1.31 11.94 8.76
CA PHE A 62 0.26 10.94 8.97
C PHE A 62 0.84 9.57 8.62
N LEU A 63 1.19 8.80 9.64
CA LEU A 63 1.91 7.54 9.48
C LEU A 63 0.94 6.36 9.44
N ALA A 64 1.02 5.58 8.37
CA ALA A 64 0.34 4.31 8.24
C ALA A 64 1.33 3.15 8.22
N THR A 65 1.07 2.10 9.01
CA THR A 65 1.81 0.83 8.92
C THR A 65 0.85 -0.35 8.89
N LYS A 66 1.37 -1.55 8.62
CA LYS A 66 0.59 -2.78 8.46
C LYS A 66 1.26 -3.93 9.16
N PHE A 67 0.44 -4.92 9.50
CA PHE A 67 0.87 -6.18 10.10
C PHE A 67 0.30 -7.38 9.39
N GLY A 68 0.86 -8.54 9.74
CA GLY A 68 0.22 -9.83 9.52
C GLY A 68 0.83 -10.61 8.36
N ASN A 69 1.64 -10.01 7.50
CA ASN A 69 2.35 -10.71 6.44
C ASN A 69 3.79 -11.01 6.88
N ARG A 70 4.17 -12.28 6.96
CA ARG A 70 5.50 -12.73 7.41
C ARG A 70 6.16 -13.62 6.38
N HIS A 71 7.48 -13.67 6.42
CA HIS A 71 8.26 -14.73 5.80
C HIS A 71 8.99 -15.50 6.92
N VAL A 72 8.69 -16.79 7.06
CA VAL A 72 9.31 -17.70 8.03
C VAL A 72 9.88 -18.88 7.25
N ASP A 73 11.19 -19.12 7.37
CA ASP A 73 11.90 -20.21 6.67
C ASP A 73 11.63 -20.26 5.16
N GLY A 74 11.62 -19.09 4.52
CA GLY A 74 11.36 -18.94 3.08
C GLY A 74 9.89 -19.11 2.67
N LYS A 75 8.97 -19.30 3.63
CA LYS A 75 7.53 -19.43 3.37
C LYS A 75 6.79 -18.17 3.79
N SER A 76 5.92 -17.68 2.92
CA SER A 76 4.98 -16.62 3.29
C SER A 76 3.92 -17.19 4.24
N GLU A 77 3.76 -16.56 5.38
CA GLU A 77 2.73 -16.87 6.37
C GLU A 77 1.90 -15.61 6.62
N ILE A 78 0.61 -15.80 6.90
CA ILE A 78 -0.23 -14.69 7.31
C ILE A 78 -0.84 -14.95 8.69
N ILE A 79 -0.59 -14.04 9.65
CA ILE A 79 -0.96 -14.15 11.07
C ILE A 79 -1.84 -12.96 11.48
N ARG A 80 -2.96 -13.26 12.16
CA ARG A 80 -4.03 -12.28 12.43
C ARG A 80 -4.62 -12.39 13.83
N THR A 81 -4.03 -13.21 14.69
CA THR A 81 -4.57 -13.44 16.03
C THR A 81 -4.51 -12.15 16.85
N PRO A 82 -5.48 -11.93 17.78
CA PRO A 82 -5.49 -10.74 18.64
C PRO A 82 -4.15 -10.45 19.32
N GLU A 83 -3.47 -11.50 19.80
CA GLU A 83 -2.17 -11.40 20.47
C GLU A 83 -1.09 -10.90 19.50
N TYR A 84 -1.11 -11.40 18.26
CA TYR A 84 -0.15 -10.99 17.24
C TYR A 84 -0.37 -9.56 16.77
N VAL A 85 -1.62 -9.11 16.66
CA VAL A 85 -1.96 -7.71 16.30
C VAL A 85 -1.25 -6.73 17.23
N LYS A 86 -1.32 -6.99 18.55
CA LYS A 86 -0.69 -6.17 19.59
C LYS A 86 0.83 -6.28 19.58
N TYR A 87 1.34 -7.50 19.46
CA TYR A 87 2.78 -7.75 19.34
C TYR A 87 3.39 -7.01 18.14
N ALA A 88 2.81 -7.17 16.96
CA ALA A 88 3.31 -6.57 15.72
C ALA A 88 3.31 -5.04 15.79
N LEU A 89 2.29 -4.43 16.40
CA LEU A 89 2.27 -2.98 16.56
C LEU A 89 3.39 -2.51 17.48
N ASN A 90 3.56 -3.14 18.65
CA ASN A 90 4.62 -2.76 19.59
C ASN A 90 6.00 -2.84 18.93
N GLN A 91 6.28 -3.90 18.16
CA GLN A 91 7.54 -4.02 17.42
C GLN A 91 7.68 -2.97 16.32
N SER A 92 6.59 -2.59 15.66
CA SER A 92 6.61 -1.53 14.64
C SER A 92 6.89 -0.16 15.27
N LEU A 93 6.25 0.15 16.39
CA LEU A 93 6.46 1.37 17.18
C LEU A 93 7.92 1.51 17.64
N GLU A 94 8.53 0.42 18.11
CA GLU A 94 9.95 0.37 18.48
C GLU A 94 10.85 0.74 17.30
N ARG A 95 10.64 0.11 16.13
CA ARG A 95 11.43 0.39 14.92
C ARG A 95 11.25 1.82 14.40
N LEU A 96 10.02 2.31 14.45
CA LEU A 96 9.66 3.67 14.03
C LEU A 96 10.13 4.73 15.04
N GLY A 97 10.49 4.34 16.27
CA GLY A 97 10.90 5.27 17.32
C GLY A 97 9.78 6.23 17.74
N THR A 98 8.53 5.76 17.77
CA THR A 98 7.34 6.56 18.11
C THR A 98 6.40 5.72 18.98
N ASP A 99 5.52 6.37 19.73
CA ASP A 99 4.49 5.75 20.59
C ASP A 99 3.14 5.51 19.88
N ARG A 100 2.94 6.08 18.70
CA ARG A 100 1.68 5.99 17.95
C ARG A 100 1.86 5.94 16.44
N VAL A 101 0.86 5.41 15.75
CA VAL A 101 0.66 5.57 14.29
C VAL A 101 -0.76 6.09 14.03
N GLU A 102 -0.95 6.85 12.96
CA GLU A 102 -2.28 7.38 12.65
C GLU A 102 -3.19 6.28 12.09
N LEU A 103 -2.69 5.39 11.24
CA LEU A 103 -3.49 4.34 10.60
C LEU A 103 -2.79 2.99 10.66
N TYR A 104 -3.48 1.97 11.15
CA TYR A 104 -2.93 0.62 11.25
C TYR A 104 -3.76 -0.34 10.41
N TYR A 105 -3.11 -1.00 9.46
CA TYR A 105 -3.74 -1.92 8.53
C TYR A 105 -3.51 -3.38 8.92
N GLN A 106 -4.56 -4.20 8.84
CA GLN A 106 -4.35 -5.61 8.54
C GLN A 106 -3.91 -5.76 7.08
N HIS A 107 -2.70 -6.26 6.83
CA HIS A 107 -2.10 -6.24 5.49
C HIS A 107 -2.76 -7.23 4.52
N ARG A 108 -3.21 -8.39 5.01
CA ARG A 108 -3.95 -9.38 4.22
C ARG A 108 -5.01 -10.06 5.09
N VAL A 109 -6.17 -10.36 4.52
CA VAL A 109 -7.22 -11.14 5.17
C VAL A 109 -7.09 -12.62 4.79
N ASP A 110 -7.45 -13.55 5.69
CA ASP A 110 -7.70 -14.96 5.36
C ASP A 110 -8.97 -15.44 6.05
N SER A 111 -9.31 -16.69 5.79
CA SER A 111 -10.47 -17.38 6.37
C SER A 111 -10.20 -18.04 7.72
N LYS A 112 -8.97 -18.02 8.25
CA LYS A 112 -8.61 -18.79 9.46
C LYS A 112 -9.01 -18.06 10.74
N THR A 113 -8.74 -16.76 10.81
CA THR A 113 -9.12 -15.95 11.97
C THR A 113 -10.36 -15.14 11.62
N PRO A 114 -11.47 -15.25 12.38
CA PRO A 114 -12.63 -14.38 12.19
C PRO A 114 -12.22 -12.92 12.28
N ILE A 115 -12.62 -12.13 11.29
CA ILE A 115 -12.22 -10.71 11.17
C ILE A 115 -12.59 -9.91 12.43
N GLU A 116 -13.68 -10.27 13.10
CA GLU A 116 -14.16 -9.63 14.31
C GLU A 116 -13.14 -9.68 15.44
N LYS A 117 -12.43 -10.81 15.59
CA LYS A 117 -11.38 -10.95 16.62
C LYS A 117 -10.21 -10.03 16.34
N THR A 118 -9.79 -9.94 15.08
CA THR A 118 -8.69 -9.08 14.66
C THR A 118 -9.06 -7.59 14.85
N VAL A 119 -10.25 -7.18 14.42
CA VAL A 119 -10.71 -5.79 14.54
C VAL A 119 -10.93 -5.38 15.99
N GLN A 120 -11.44 -6.29 16.84
CA GLN A 120 -11.55 -6.03 18.28
C GLN A 120 -10.17 -5.72 18.90
N ALA A 121 -9.14 -6.50 18.56
CA ALA A 121 -7.78 -6.24 19.04
C ALA A 121 -7.22 -4.90 18.53
N MET A 122 -7.53 -4.52 17.30
CA MET A 122 -7.16 -3.19 16.77
C MET A 122 -7.91 -2.06 17.50
N ALA A 123 -9.19 -2.25 17.84
CA ALA A 123 -9.98 -1.28 18.59
C ALA A 123 -9.46 -1.09 20.04
N GLU A 124 -8.93 -2.14 20.65
CA GLU A 124 -8.23 -2.05 21.94
C GLU A 124 -6.97 -1.19 21.83
N LEU A 125 -6.14 -1.40 20.79
CA LEU A 125 -4.94 -0.56 20.54
C LEU A 125 -5.30 0.91 20.29
N LYS A 126 -6.48 1.18 19.70
CA LYS A 126 -7.00 2.53 19.56
C LYS A 126 -7.38 3.14 20.91
N SER A 127 -8.05 2.35 21.77
CA SER A 127 -8.39 2.77 23.14
C SER A 127 -7.14 3.03 23.99
N GLU A 128 -6.05 2.31 23.74
CA GLU A 128 -4.73 2.55 24.33
C GLU A 128 -4.02 3.81 23.78
N GLY A 129 -4.57 4.47 22.76
CA GLY A 129 -3.97 5.65 22.13
C GLY A 129 -2.81 5.37 21.17
N LYS A 130 -2.50 4.09 20.90
CA LYS A 130 -1.40 3.69 20.02
C LYS A 130 -1.72 3.81 18.53
N ILE A 131 -3.01 3.74 18.17
CA ILE A 131 -3.49 3.96 16.80
C ILE A 131 -4.68 4.92 16.78
N LYS A 132 -4.85 5.70 15.70
CA LYS A 132 -6.02 6.59 15.56
C LYS A 132 -7.13 6.00 14.69
N TYR A 133 -6.74 5.31 13.63
CA TYR A 133 -7.61 4.73 12.62
C TYR A 133 -7.26 3.28 12.32
N LEU A 134 -8.29 2.51 11.96
CA LEU A 134 -8.18 1.12 11.55
C LEU A 134 -8.32 1.03 10.03
N GLY A 135 -7.52 0.20 9.40
CA GLY A 135 -7.61 -0.08 7.98
C GLY A 135 -7.53 -1.56 7.68
N LEU A 136 -8.04 -1.94 6.51
CA LEU A 136 -7.89 -3.29 5.94
C LEU A 136 -7.24 -3.19 4.56
N SER A 137 -6.52 -4.23 4.15
CA SER A 137 -5.99 -4.32 2.79
C SER A 137 -6.41 -5.64 2.14
N GLU A 138 -6.80 -5.56 0.87
CA GLU A 138 -7.20 -6.73 0.06
C GLU A 138 -8.26 -7.60 0.76
N CYS A 139 -9.33 -6.95 1.23
CA CYS A 139 -10.47 -7.62 1.85
C CYS A 139 -11.66 -7.67 0.88
N SER A 140 -12.59 -8.61 1.08
CA SER A 140 -13.85 -8.63 0.33
C SER A 140 -14.86 -7.63 0.90
N ALA A 141 -15.88 -7.27 0.13
CA ALA A 141 -16.96 -6.40 0.58
C ALA A 141 -17.68 -6.94 1.83
N GLN A 142 -17.91 -8.27 1.86
CA GLN A 142 -18.51 -8.94 3.02
C GLN A 142 -17.64 -8.81 4.27
N THR A 143 -16.34 -9.04 4.14
CA THR A 143 -15.38 -8.88 5.24
C THR A 143 -15.32 -7.44 5.71
N LEU A 144 -15.32 -6.46 4.79
CA LEU A 144 -15.31 -5.05 5.14
C LEU A 144 -16.53 -4.66 5.99
N ARG A 145 -17.73 -5.11 5.61
CA ARG A 145 -18.97 -4.86 6.38
C ARG A 145 -18.92 -5.48 7.77
N ARG A 146 -18.47 -6.74 7.87
CA ARG A 146 -18.32 -7.44 9.16
C ARG A 146 -17.31 -6.74 10.07
N ALA A 147 -16.18 -6.31 9.52
CA ALA A 147 -15.18 -5.54 10.25
C ALA A 147 -15.73 -4.21 10.75
N HIS A 148 -16.37 -3.44 9.86
CA HIS A 148 -16.92 -2.13 10.15
C HIS A 148 -18.01 -2.17 11.23
N ALA A 149 -18.78 -3.27 11.31
CA ALA A 149 -19.78 -3.49 12.36
C ALA A 149 -19.18 -3.66 13.76
N ILE A 150 -17.91 -4.10 13.88
CA ILE A 150 -17.21 -4.20 15.17
C ILE A 150 -16.61 -2.85 15.56
N HIS A 151 -15.92 -2.20 14.63
CA HIS A 151 -15.40 -0.84 14.80
C HIS A 151 -15.27 -0.17 13.42
N PRO A 152 -15.61 1.13 13.28
CA PRO A 152 -15.45 1.83 12.02
C PRO A 152 -14.07 1.65 11.40
N ILE A 153 -14.06 1.16 10.16
CA ILE A 153 -12.86 1.06 9.32
C ILE A 153 -12.73 2.37 8.55
N ALA A 154 -11.59 3.05 8.67
CA ALA A 154 -11.39 4.35 8.06
C ALA A 154 -10.96 4.24 6.59
N ALA A 155 -10.15 3.22 6.27
CA ALA A 155 -9.60 3.05 4.93
C ALA A 155 -9.45 1.58 4.54
N ALA A 156 -9.65 1.31 3.25
CA ALA A 156 -9.31 0.06 2.60
C ALA A 156 -8.20 0.29 1.56
N GLN A 157 -7.13 -0.50 1.61
CA GLN A 157 -6.06 -0.43 0.63
C GLN A 157 -6.20 -1.56 -0.40
N MET A 158 -6.41 -1.19 -1.67
CA MET A 158 -6.74 -2.10 -2.79
C MET A 158 -5.86 -1.83 -4.00
N GLU A 159 -5.56 -2.86 -4.83
CA GLU A 159 -4.98 -2.60 -6.16
C GLU A 159 -6.01 -1.84 -7.00
N PHE A 160 -5.61 -0.69 -7.54
CA PHE A 160 -6.51 0.09 -8.38
C PHE A 160 -5.75 0.94 -9.40
N SER A 161 -6.01 0.69 -10.68
CA SER A 161 -5.39 1.35 -11.82
C SER A 161 -6.18 1.01 -13.09
N PRO A 162 -5.89 1.62 -14.25
CA PRO A 162 -6.43 1.15 -15.53
C PRO A 162 -6.23 -0.36 -15.83
N PHE A 163 -5.28 -1.03 -15.17
CA PHE A 163 -5.09 -2.49 -15.28
C PHE A 163 -5.82 -3.33 -14.22
N ALA A 164 -6.47 -2.70 -13.24
CA ALA A 164 -7.07 -3.37 -12.10
C ALA A 164 -8.32 -2.60 -11.67
N LEU A 165 -9.45 -2.99 -12.23
CA LEU A 165 -10.77 -2.35 -12.01
C LEU A 165 -11.72 -3.26 -11.20
N ASP A 166 -11.23 -4.38 -10.67
CA ASP A 166 -12.06 -5.41 -10.01
C ASP A 166 -12.91 -4.85 -8.88
N ILE A 167 -12.42 -3.83 -8.16
CA ILE A 167 -13.17 -3.21 -7.06
C ILE A 167 -14.42 -2.44 -7.52
N GLU A 168 -14.49 -2.05 -8.79
CA GLU A 168 -15.64 -1.39 -9.41
C GLU A 168 -16.71 -2.39 -9.87
N SER A 169 -16.35 -3.65 -10.05
CA SER A 169 -17.24 -4.69 -10.59
C SER A 169 -18.40 -5.00 -9.64
N ASP A 170 -19.60 -5.17 -10.20
CA ASP A 170 -20.78 -5.68 -9.49
C ASP A 170 -20.54 -7.05 -8.84
N GLN A 171 -19.58 -7.83 -9.38
CA GLN A 171 -19.22 -9.13 -8.80
C GLN A 171 -18.54 -9.02 -7.44
N THR A 172 -17.66 -8.01 -7.27
CA THR A 172 -16.98 -7.79 -5.99
C THR A 172 -17.79 -6.88 -5.08
N ASN A 173 -18.57 -5.96 -5.67
CA ASN A 173 -19.38 -4.94 -5.01
C ASN A 173 -18.58 -4.13 -3.97
N PHE A 174 -17.26 -4.03 -4.17
CA PHE A 174 -16.36 -3.51 -3.15
C PHE A 174 -16.44 -1.99 -3.03
N LEU A 175 -16.30 -1.27 -4.15
CA LEU A 175 -16.31 0.19 -4.16
C LEU A 175 -17.66 0.75 -3.69
N ALA A 176 -18.77 0.15 -4.10
CA ALA A 176 -20.10 0.53 -3.63
C ALA A 176 -20.25 0.31 -2.11
N SER A 177 -19.78 -0.84 -1.60
CA SER A 177 -19.80 -1.12 -0.16
C SER A 177 -18.89 -0.16 0.63
N ALA A 178 -17.72 0.20 0.10
CA ALA A 178 -16.84 1.16 0.74
C ALA A 178 -17.48 2.55 0.81
N ARG A 179 -18.13 3.01 -0.28
CA ARG A 179 -18.88 4.28 -0.30
C ARG A 179 -20.01 4.30 0.72
N GLU A 180 -20.83 3.25 0.76
CA GLU A 180 -21.94 3.13 1.72
C GLU A 180 -21.47 3.23 3.18
N LEU A 181 -20.32 2.62 3.49
CA LEU A 181 -19.73 2.63 4.84
C LEU A 181 -18.87 3.88 5.12
N GLY A 182 -18.70 4.79 4.16
CA GLY A 182 -17.81 5.95 4.29
C GLY A 182 -16.31 5.59 4.38
N VAL A 183 -15.92 4.40 3.91
CA VAL A 183 -14.53 3.91 3.93
C VAL A 183 -13.75 4.51 2.76
N LYS A 184 -12.59 5.12 3.04
CA LYS A 184 -11.72 5.68 2.01
C LYS A 184 -10.93 4.59 1.29
N ILE A 185 -10.79 4.70 -0.03
CA ILE A 185 -9.93 3.81 -0.82
C ILE A 185 -8.52 4.42 -0.91
N VAL A 186 -7.52 3.60 -0.58
CA VAL A 186 -6.11 3.92 -0.81
C VAL A 186 -5.60 2.98 -1.90
N ALA A 187 -5.41 3.49 -3.11
CA ALA A 187 -4.95 2.71 -4.24
C ALA A 187 -3.46 2.35 -4.09
N TYR A 188 -3.13 1.06 -4.10
CA TYR A 188 -1.75 0.62 -4.31
C TYR A 188 -1.51 0.27 -5.78
N SER A 189 -0.24 0.35 -6.20
CA SER A 189 0.18 0.16 -7.59
C SER A 189 -0.61 0.98 -8.63
N PRO A 190 -0.96 2.25 -8.40
CA PRO A 190 -1.79 3.03 -9.33
C PRO A 190 -1.14 3.23 -10.71
N LEU A 191 0.19 3.09 -10.78
CA LEU A 191 0.98 3.14 -12.02
C LEU A 191 1.25 1.74 -12.61
N GLY A 192 0.46 0.73 -12.25
CA GLY A 192 0.58 -0.61 -12.82
C GLY A 192 1.95 -1.26 -12.59
N ARG A 193 2.57 -1.05 -11.42
CA ARG A 193 3.92 -1.53 -11.08
C ARG A 193 5.02 -0.98 -12.02
N GLY A 194 4.81 0.24 -12.52
CA GLY A 194 5.70 0.95 -13.44
C GLY A 194 5.24 0.90 -14.90
N PHE A 195 4.38 -0.04 -15.27
CA PHE A 195 3.93 -0.22 -16.66
C PHE A 195 3.20 1.03 -17.20
N LEU A 196 2.39 1.68 -16.36
CA LEU A 196 1.64 2.90 -16.70
C LEU A 196 2.47 4.19 -16.50
N THR A 197 3.78 4.10 -16.69
CA THR A 197 4.66 5.28 -16.77
C THR A 197 5.15 5.56 -18.19
N GLY A 198 5.04 4.56 -19.07
CA GLY A 198 5.60 4.61 -20.42
C GLY A 198 7.09 4.31 -20.51
N SER A 199 7.79 4.08 -19.39
CA SER A 199 9.23 3.76 -19.41
C SER A 199 9.54 2.33 -19.80
N ILE A 200 8.58 1.42 -19.66
CA ILE A 200 8.69 0.00 -20.02
C ILE A 200 8.09 -0.16 -21.41
N LYS A 201 8.91 -0.51 -22.38
CA LYS A 201 8.54 -0.73 -23.79
C LYS A 201 8.83 -2.16 -24.24
N SER A 202 9.68 -2.90 -23.53
CA SER A 202 10.00 -4.30 -23.77
C SER A 202 10.20 -5.07 -22.47
N ARG A 203 10.03 -6.40 -22.51
CA ARG A 203 10.47 -7.30 -21.43
C ARG A 203 11.98 -7.26 -21.20
N ASP A 204 12.74 -6.82 -22.20
CA ASP A 204 14.20 -6.67 -22.10
C ASP A 204 14.62 -5.41 -21.30
N ASP A 205 13.68 -4.53 -20.97
CA ASP A 205 13.94 -3.35 -20.12
C ASP A 205 14.11 -3.71 -18.63
N PHE A 206 13.79 -4.96 -18.25
CA PHE A 206 13.95 -5.44 -16.88
C PHE A 206 15.30 -6.10 -16.66
N ASP A 207 15.83 -5.97 -15.44
CA ASP A 207 16.85 -6.90 -14.97
C ASP A 207 16.29 -8.33 -15.00
N LYS A 208 17.12 -9.31 -15.36
CA LYS A 208 16.70 -10.73 -15.45
C LYS A 208 16.17 -11.30 -14.13
N LYS A 209 16.49 -10.68 -13.00
CA LYS A 209 16.04 -11.06 -11.66
C LYS A 209 14.87 -10.20 -11.15
N ASP A 210 14.33 -9.31 -11.98
CA ASP A 210 13.18 -8.49 -11.60
C ASP A 210 11.93 -9.38 -11.42
N ASN A 211 11.33 -9.32 -10.23
CA ASN A 211 10.17 -10.13 -9.89
C ASN A 211 8.94 -9.83 -10.77
N ARG A 212 8.88 -8.66 -11.41
CA ARG A 212 7.80 -8.32 -12.35
C ARG A 212 7.76 -9.28 -13.53
N LEU A 213 8.88 -9.87 -13.94
CA LEU A 213 8.91 -10.86 -15.03
C LEU A 213 8.08 -12.13 -14.74
N ASN A 214 7.78 -12.41 -13.47
CA ASN A 214 6.93 -13.52 -13.03
C ASN A 214 5.43 -13.14 -12.90
N HIS A 215 5.10 -11.85 -13.07
CA HIS A 215 3.73 -11.37 -12.91
C HIS A 215 2.98 -11.48 -14.24
N PRO A 216 1.72 -11.99 -14.27
CA PRO A 216 0.98 -12.24 -15.52
C PRO A 216 0.90 -11.03 -16.46
N ARG A 217 0.71 -9.82 -15.92
CA ARG A 217 0.73 -8.55 -16.67
C ARG A 217 1.98 -8.33 -17.53
N PHE A 218 3.13 -8.85 -17.09
CA PHE A 218 4.39 -8.69 -17.81
C PHE A 218 4.76 -9.96 -18.59
N ALA A 219 3.98 -11.04 -18.50
CA ALA A 219 4.20 -12.31 -19.21
C ALA A 219 4.29 -12.09 -20.73
N ALA A 220 5.09 -12.88 -21.43
CA ALA A 220 5.40 -12.64 -22.85
C ALA A 220 4.13 -12.64 -23.71
N GLU A 221 3.20 -13.55 -23.40
CA GLU A 221 1.90 -13.69 -24.04
C GLU A 221 0.95 -12.50 -23.82
N ASN A 222 1.16 -11.70 -22.77
CA ASN A 222 0.29 -10.58 -22.40
C ASN A 222 0.94 -9.21 -22.66
N PHE A 223 2.26 -9.16 -22.84
CA PHE A 223 3.02 -7.92 -22.79
C PHE A 223 2.63 -6.95 -23.92
N ASP A 224 2.61 -7.44 -25.16
CA ASP A 224 2.31 -6.62 -26.33
C ASP A 224 0.86 -6.11 -26.30
N GLU A 225 -0.09 -6.93 -25.81
CA GLU A 225 -1.48 -6.50 -25.66
C GLU A 225 -1.61 -5.42 -24.58
N ASN A 226 -0.92 -5.58 -23.45
CA ASN A 226 -0.91 -4.59 -22.38
C ASN A 226 -0.21 -3.28 -22.80
N LEU A 227 0.74 -3.33 -23.74
CA LEU A 227 1.43 -2.14 -24.25
C LEU A 227 0.48 -1.24 -25.04
N LYS A 228 -0.52 -1.79 -25.73
CA LYS A 228 -1.55 -1.00 -26.45
C LYS A 228 -2.29 -0.03 -25.54
N LEU A 229 -2.57 -0.44 -24.30
CA LEU A 229 -3.19 0.47 -23.31
C LEU A 229 -2.26 1.65 -22.99
N VAL A 230 -0.95 1.41 -22.89
CA VAL A 230 0.04 2.47 -22.65
C VAL A 230 0.12 3.43 -23.82
N GLU A 231 0.04 2.95 -25.06
CA GLU A 231 0.04 3.78 -26.26
C GLU A 231 -1.18 4.71 -26.33
N ILE A 232 -2.36 4.20 -25.93
CA ILE A 232 -3.58 5.01 -25.81
C ILE A 232 -3.37 6.11 -24.76
N LEU A 233 -2.86 5.75 -23.58
CA LEU A 233 -2.60 6.73 -22.52
C LEU A 233 -1.52 7.74 -22.90
N GLU A 234 -0.52 7.33 -23.68
CA GLU A 234 0.52 8.21 -24.21
C GLU A 234 -0.07 9.27 -25.14
N SER A 235 -0.98 8.86 -26.03
CA SER A 235 -1.68 9.78 -26.94
C SER A 235 -2.52 10.79 -26.17
N LEU A 236 -3.32 10.33 -25.20
CA LEU A 236 -4.13 11.21 -24.34
C LEU A 236 -3.27 12.15 -23.48
N ALA A 237 -2.12 11.68 -23.01
CA ALA A 237 -1.20 12.49 -22.20
C ALA A 237 -0.56 13.61 -23.03
N LYS A 238 -0.19 13.33 -24.29
CA LYS A 238 0.30 14.33 -25.25
C LYS A 238 -0.74 15.42 -25.53
N GLU A 239 -1.99 15.04 -25.80
CA GLU A 239 -3.08 16.00 -26.01
C GLU A 239 -3.29 16.94 -24.81
N LYS A 240 -3.07 16.43 -23.60
CA LYS A 240 -3.24 17.17 -22.34
C LYS A 240 -1.94 17.83 -21.83
N ASN A 241 -0.86 17.77 -22.60
CA ASN A 241 0.46 18.28 -22.22
C ASN A 241 0.93 17.82 -20.82
N THR A 242 0.78 16.52 -20.56
CA THR A 242 1.10 15.88 -19.28
C THR A 242 1.89 14.58 -19.50
N THR A 243 2.50 14.03 -18.46
CA THR A 243 3.07 12.67 -18.51
C THR A 243 1.99 11.61 -18.38
N ILE A 244 2.26 10.38 -18.86
CA ILE A 244 1.38 9.22 -18.67
C ILE A 244 1.11 8.98 -17.18
N SER A 245 2.13 9.12 -16.33
CA SER A 245 2.00 8.94 -14.89
C SER A 245 1.07 9.98 -14.26
N GLN A 246 1.23 11.25 -14.59
CA GLN A 246 0.32 12.31 -14.12
C GLN A 246 -1.10 12.07 -14.60
N LEU A 247 -1.30 11.70 -15.87
CA LEU A 247 -2.62 11.39 -16.42
C LEU A 247 -3.26 10.21 -15.66
N THR A 248 -2.51 9.13 -15.45
CA THR A 248 -2.98 7.92 -14.76
C THR A 248 -3.35 8.22 -13.31
N LEU A 249 -2.50 8.96 -12.59
CA LEU A 249 -2.78 9.35 -11.20
C LEU A 249 -3.99 10.27 -11.10
N ALA A 250 -4.12 11.25 -12.02
CA ALA A 250 -5.28 12.12 -12.08
C ALA A 250 -6.57 11.33 -12.37
N TRP A 251 -6.50 10.33 -13.26
CA TRP A 251 -7.63 9.44 -13.53
C TRP A 251 -8.03 8.63 -12.30
N VAL A 252 -7.07 8.04 -11.57
CA VAL A 252 -7.34 7.29 -10.32
C VAL A 252 -8.00 8.20 -9.28
N LEU A 253 -7.47 9.41 -9.08
CA LEU A 253 -8.03 10.37 -8.13
C LEU A 253 -9.45 10.80 -8.50
N ALA A 254 -9.75 10.93 -9.80
CA ALA A 254 -11.07 11.29 -10.30
C ALA A 254 -12.14 10.19 -10.09
N GLN A 255 -11.76 8.97 -9.70
CA GLN A 255 -12.73 7.92 -9.36
C GLN A 255 -13.29 8.06 -7.94
N GLY A 256 -12.64 8.87 -7.11
CA GLY A 256 -13.13 9.21 -5.77
C GLY A 256 -14.17 10.33 -5.82
N ASP A 257 -15.05 10.34 -4.82
CA ASP A 257 -15.87 11.50 -4.51
C ASP A 257 -14.97 12.47 -3.73
N GLY A 258 -14.55 13.55 -4.41
CA GLY A 258 -13.52 14.52 -3.95
C GLY A 258 -13.64 14.96 -2.49
#